data_AF-A0A952GPD2-F1
#
_entry.id   AF-A0A952GPD2-F1
#
_cell.length_a   1.000
_cell.length_b   1.000
_cell.length_c   1.000
_cell.angle_alpha   90.00
_cell.angle_beta   90.00
_cell.angle_gamma   90.00
#
_symmetry.space_group_name_H-M   'P 1'
#
loop_
_entity.id
_entity.type
_entity.pdbx_description
1 polymer ?
#
loop_
_entity_poly.entity_id
_entity_poly.type
_entity_poly.pdbx_seq_one_letter_code
_entity_poly.pdbx_strand_id
1 'polypeptide(L)'
;MTAGSAALPAGSLLLHIGPPKTGSTAIQQTLHESRDALAGHGVLYPGTRRRARSASAAVLGTGPAVGRERPRIEQWHALVDEIRQTDLPLVCLSHENFSRAEDDAVDRILGDLGAERTHVVYVARRLDKVLPSHWQEHVKAWRTFSYEDYLHR
;
A
#
# COMPACT_ATOMS: atom_id res chain seq x y z
N MET A 1 7.70 3.16 28.88
CA MET A 1 6.41 3.83 28.59
C MET A 1 5.74 3.06 27.48
N THR A 2 4.78 2.20 27.81
CA THR A 2 3.88 1.60 26.82
C THR A 2 2.94 2.72 26.37
N ALA A 3 3.26 3.38 25.26
CA ALA A 3 2.28 4.18 24.56
C ALA A 3 1.16 3.21 24.17
N GLY A 4 0.06 3.21 24.92
CA GLY A 4 -1.15 2.53 24.50
C GLY A 4 -1.49 3.10 23.13
N SER A 5 -1.48 2.26 22.10
CA SER A 5 -1.92 2.66 20.77
C SER A 5 -3.34 3.19 20.93
N ALA A 6 -3.54 4.49 20.76
CA ALA A 6 -4.87 5.03 20.67
C ALA A 6 -5.56 4.33 19.50
N ALA A 7 -6.69 3.67 19.78
CA ALA A 7 -7.51 3.11 18.71
C ALA A 7 -7.93 4.25 17.78
N LEU A 8 -7.92 4.01 16.47
CA LEU A 8 -8.39 4.98 15.50
C LEU A 8 -9.87 5.26 15.74
N PRO A 9 -10.34 6.51 15.62
CA PRO A 9 -11.75 6.82 15.77
C PRO A 9 -12.59 6.12 14.70
N ALA A 10 -13.85 5.84 15.00
CA ALA A 10 -14.78 5.32 14.00
C ALA A 10 -14.87 6.29 12.80
N GLY A 11 -14.99 5.73 11.61
CA GLY A 11 -14.87 6.44 10.34
C GLY A 11 -13.43 6.55 9.82
N SER A 12 -12.40 6.10 10.55
CA SER A 12 -11.01 6.24 10.06
C SER A 12 -10.65 5.29 8.93
N LEU A 13 -9.73 5.75 8.07
CA LEU A 13 -9.03 4.94 7.09
C LEU A 13 -7.55 4.86 7.45
N LEU A 14 -7.04 3.66 7.68
CA LEU A 14 -5.61 3.39 7.86
C LEU A 14 -4.98 3.09 6.49
N LEU A 15 -4.11 3.97 6.02
CA LEU A 15 -3.40 3.83 4.76
C LEU A 15 -1.94 3.38 5.02
N HIS A 16 -1.67 2.09 4.88
CA HIS A 16 -0.31 1.57 4.95
C HIS A 16 0.40 1.68 3.60
N ILE A 17 1.42 2.52 3.55
CA ILE A 17 2.08 2.94 2.30
C ILE A 17 3.43 2.25 2.05
N GLY A 18 3.88 1.34 2.91
CA GLY A 18 5.17 0.65 2.77
C GLY A 18 6.31 1.39 3.47
N PRO A 19 7.50 1.57 2.83
CA PRO A 19 7.81 1.38 1.40
C PRO A 19 8.12 -0.09 1.04
N PRO A 20 8.49 -0.42 -0.22
CA PRO A 20 8.98 -1.75 -0.54
C PRO A 20 10.14 -2.17 0.37
N LYS A 21 10.30 -3.49 0.56
CA LYS A 21 11.39 -4.10 1.36
C LYS A 21 11.29 -3.84 2.87
N THR A 22 10.11 -3.45 3.38
CA THR A 22 9.86 -3.31 4.82
C THR A 22 8.93 -4.36 5.41
N GLY A 23 8.73 -5.48 4.70
CA GLY A 23 7.87 -6.57 5.16
C GLY A 23 6.40 -6.41 4.77
N SER A 24 6.08 -5.45 3.89
CA SER A 24 4.73 -5.20 3.37
C SER A 24 4.03 -6.45 2.85
N THR A 25 4.74 -7.39 2.20
CA THR A 25 4.16 -8.66 1.75
C THR A 25 3.59 -9.48 2.90
N ALA A 26 4.31 -9.58 4.03
CA ALA A 26 3.83 -10.31 5.21
C ALA A 26 2.60 -9.62 5.80
N ILE A 27 2.67 -8.29 5.99
CA ILE A 27 1.54 -7.48 6.48
C ILE A 27 0.31 -7.69 5.59
N GLN A 28 0.43 -7.53 4.28
CA GLN A 28 -0.69 -7.66 3.35
C GLN A 28 -1.24 -9.09 3.27
N GLN A 29 -0.38 -10.11 3.34
CA GLN A 29 -0.81 -11.50 3.36
C GLN A 29 -1.66 -11.77 4.60
N THR A 30 -1.17 -11.38 5.78
CA THR A 30 -1.90 -11.57 7.04
C THR A 30 -3.22 -10.80 7.05
N LEU A 31 -3.25 -9.54 6.60
CA LEU A 31 -4.48 -8.76 6.49
C LEU A 31 -5.50 -9.43 5.55
N HIS A 32 -5.03 -9.94 4.42
CA HIS A 32 -5.88 -10.60 3.43
C HIS A 32 -6.47 -11.92 3.93
N GLU A 33 -5.64 -12.74 4.57
CA GLU A 33 -6.05 -14.02 5.17
C GLU A 33 -6.99 -13.82 6.36
N SER A 34 -6.87 -12.69 7.07
CA SER A 34 -7.65 -12.38 8.26
C SER A 34 -8.89 -11.52 7.98
N ARG A 35 -9.31 -11.37 6.71
CA ARG A 35 -10.40 -10.46 6.30
C ARG A 35 -11.71 -10.69 7.05
N ASP A 36 -12.12 -11.95 7.21
CA ASP A 36 -13.37 -12.26 7.90
C ASP A 36 -13.29 -11.91 9.40
N ALA A 37 -12.13 -12.17 10.02
CA ALA A 37 -11.87 -11.78 11.41
C ALA A 37 -11.83 -10.25 11.56
N LEU A 38 -11.18 -9.54 10.63
CA LEU A 38 -11.15 -8.07 10.59
C LEU A 38 -12.56 -7.50 10.47
N ALA A 39 -13.38 -8.04 9.57
CA ALA A 39 -14.77 -7.64 9.40
C ALA A 39 -15.59 -7.88 10.68
N GLY A 40 -15.39 -9.02 11.37
CA GLY A 40 -15.98 -9.30 12.68
C GLY A 40 -15.57 -8.29 13.77
N HIS A 41 -14.46 -7.57 13.58
CA HIS A 41 -13.98 -6.48 14.42
C HIS A 41 -14.27 -5.08 13.85
N GLY A 42 -15.10 -4.96 12.80
CA GLY A 42 -15.48 -3.67 12.23
C GLY A 42 -14.44 -3.06 11.28
N VAL A 43 -13.53 -3.86 10.73
CA VAL A 43 -12.48 -3.40 9.82
C VAL A 43 -12.67 -3.98 8.42
N LEU A 44 -12.89 -3.11 7.44
CA LEU A 44 -12.80 -3.47 6.03
C LEU A 44 -11.34 -3.54 5.59
N TYR A 45 -10.93 -4.66 4.98
CA TYR A 45 -9.73 -4.72 4.15
C TYR A 45 -10.15 -4.90 2.68
N PRO A 46 -10.16 -3.82 1.88
CA PRO A 46 -10.91 -3.77 0.64
C PRO A 46 -10.23 -4.55 -0.49
N GLY A 47 -11.05 -4.95 -1.46
CA GLY A 47 -10.66 -5.68 -2.64
C GLY A 47 -10.56 -7.20 -2.43
N THR A 48 -10.41 -7.90 -3.54
CA THR A 48 -10.50 -9.37 -3.58
C THR A 48 -9.15 -10.07 -3.53
N ARG A 49 -8.04 -9.33 -3.60
CA ARG A 49 -6.66 -9.85 -3.68
C ARG A 49 -5.85 -9.40 -2.47
N ARG A 50 -4.64 -9.96 -2.30
CA ARG A 50 -3.72 -9.60 -1.23
C ARG A 50 -3.50 -8.09 -1.10
N ARG A 51 -3.49 -7.40 -2.24
CA ARG A 51 -3.46 -5.94 -2.35
C ARG A 51 -4.13 -5.54 -3.66
N ALA A 52 -4.68 -4.34 -3.73
CA ALA A 52 -5.35 -3.82 -4.92
C ALA A 52 -4.37 -3.31 -5.98
N ARG A 53 -3.47 -4.18 -6.49
CA ARG A 53 -2.33 -3.79 -7.34
C ARG A 53 -2.72 -2.93 -8.54
N SER A 54 -3.77 -3.29 -9.27
CA SER A 54 -4.19 -2.54 -10.45
C SER A 54 -4.80 -1.19 -10.08
N ALA A 55 -5.63 -1.12 -9.04
CA ALA A 55 -6.18 0.12 -8.52
C ALA A 55 -5.07 1.09 -8.05
N SER A 56 -4.14 0.59 -7.22
CA SER A 56 -2.98 1.36 -6.76
C SER A 56 -2.12 1.81 -7.93
N ALA A 57 -1.89 0.94 -8.91
CA ALA A 57 -1.10 1.30 -10.08
C ALA A 57 -1.79 2.38 -10.95
N ALA A 58 -3.11 2.33 -11.06
CA ALA A 58 -3.90 3.29 -11.82
C ALA A 58 -3.89 4.69 -11.19
N VAL A 59 -4.13 4.78 -9.87
CA VAL A 59 -4.13 6.09 -9.17
C VAL A 59 -2.73 6.71 -9.11
N LEU A 60 -1.69 5.88 -9.01
CA LEU A 60 -0.28 6.32 -9.02
C LEU A 60 0.24 6.64 -10.43
N GLY A 61 -0.56 6.45 -11.49
CA GLY A 61 -0.09 6.64 -12.88
C GLY A 61 1.03 5.69 -13.30
N THR A 62 1.24 4.59 -12.58
CA THR A 62 2.31 3.63 -12.91
C THR A 62 1.93 2.76 -14.09
N GLY A 63 2.87 2.61 -15.04
CA GLY A 63 2.68 1.76 -16.21
C GLY A 63 2.48 0.28 -15.85
N PRO A 64 1.99 -0.54 -16.80
CA PRO A 64 1.82 -1.97 -16.57
C PRO A 64 3.15 -2.65 -16.26
N ALA A 65 3.10 -3.69 -15.43
CA ALA A 65 4.19 -4.66 -15.41
C ALA A 65 4.31 -5.31 -16.80
N VAL A 66 5.53 -5.74 -17.16
CA VAL A 66 5.79 -6.40 -18.45
C VAL A 66 4.81 -7.56 -18.65
N GLY A 67 4.13 -7.58 -19.80
CA GLY A 67 3.16 -8.61 -20.17
C GLY A 67 1.81 -8.51 -19.44
N ARG A 68 1.49 -7.38 -18.80
CA ARG A 68 0.19 -7.14 -18.15
C ARG A 68 -0.58 -6.03 -18.85
N GLU A 69 -1.91 -6.08 -18.71
CA GLU A 69 -2.80 -5.01 -19.16
C GLU A 69 -2.49 -3.71 -18.41
N ARG A 70 -2.69 -2.58 -19.09
CA ARG A 70 -2.55 -1.25 -18.50
C ARG A 70 -3.58 -1.07 -17.37
N PRO A 71 -3.16 -0.62 -16.17
CA PRO A 71 -4.08 -0.24 -15.12
C PRO A 71 -5.05 0.85 -15.61
N ARG A 72 -6.33 0.71 -15.27
CA ARG A 72 -7.39 1.63 -15.67
C ARG A 72 -7.93 2.34 -14.45
N ILE A 73 -8.22 3.64 -14.55
CA ILE A 73 -8.62 4.46 -13.39
C ILE A 73 -9.94 3.98 -12.77
N GLU A 74 -10.79 3.31 -13.55
CA GLU A 74 -12.02 2.67 -13.09
C GLU A 74 -11.74 1.57 -12.04
N GLN A 75 -10.55 0.96 -12.05
CA GLN A 75 -10.15 -0.01 -11.03
C GLN A 75 -9.87 0.69 -9.69
N TRP A 76 -9.39 1.93 -9.71
CA TRP A 76 -9.26 2.76 -8.52
C TRP A 76 -10.64 3.22 -8.03
N HIS A 77 -11.49 3.74 -8.93
CA HIS A 77 -12.83 4.16 -8.56
C HIS A 77 -13.66 3.01 -7.97
N ALA A 78 -13.59 1.80 -8.54
CA ALA A 78 -14.27 0.64 -7.97
C ALA A 78 -13.82 0.29 -6.54
N LEU A 79 -12.52 0.46 -6.24
CA LEU A 79 -11.98 0.27 -4.89
C LEU A 79 -12.48 1.37 -3.94
N VAL A 80 -12.53 2.62 -4.41
CA VAL A 80 -13.05 3.76 -3.64
C VAL A 80 -14.55 3.60 -3.37
N ASP A 81 -15.32 3.12 -4.34
CA ASP A 81 -16.76 2.86 -4.19
C ASP A 81 -17.01 1.76 -3.16
N GLU A 82 -16.24 0.66 -3.19
CA GLU A 82 -16.27 -0.37 -2.15
C GLU A 82 -16.01 0.22 -0.75
N ILE A 83 -14.99 1.07 -0.62
CA ILE A 83 -14.63 1.76 0.62
C ILE A 83 -15.74 2.71 1.08
N ARG A 84 -16.46 3.36 0.17
CA ARG A 84 -17.55 4.31 0.49
C ARG A 84 -18.87 3.61 0.83
N GLN A 85 -19.10 2.41 0.30
CA GLN A 85 -20.33 1.64 0.51
C GLN A 85 -20.30 0.77 1.77
N THR A 86 -19.18 0.72 2.48
CA THR A 86 -19.08 -0.08 3.70
C THR A 86 -19.73 0.59 4.90
N ASP A 87 -20.48 -0.18 5.68
CA ASP A 87 -20.99 0.23 7.00
C ASP A 87 -19.98 -0.05 8.12
N LEU A 88 -18.82 -0.66 7.81
CA LEU A 88 -17.80 -0.96 8.81
C LEU A 88 -17.10 0.33 9.27
N PRO A 89 -16.87 0.49 10.59
CA PRO A 89 -16.35 1.74 11.13
C PRO A 89 -14.90 2.03 10.75
N LEU A 90 -14.12 1.05 10.32
CA LEU A 90 -12.70 1.23 9.99
C LEU A 90 -12.38 0.63 8.63
N VAL A 91 -11.45 1.27 7.91
CA VAL A 91 -10.90 0.77 6.66
C VAL A 91 -9.39 0.64 6.80
N CYS A 92 -8.82 -0.49 6.38
CA CYS A 92 -7.39 -0.70 6.31
C CYS A 92 -7.00 -0.95 4.85
N LEU A 93 -6.32 0.01 4.21
CA LEU A 93 -5.84 -0.10 2.85
C LEU A 93 -4.30 -0.21 2.85
N SER A 94 -3.76 -1.26 2.23
CA SER A 94 -2.34 -1.58 2.28
C SER A 94 -1.75 -1.80 0.89
N HIS A 95 -0.83 -0.91 0.47
CA HIS A 95 -0.02 -1.10 -0.73
C HIS A 95 1.29 -0.33 -0.63
N GLU A 96 2.42 -1.03 -0.79
CA GLU A 96 3.76 -0.48 -0.58
C GLU A 96 4.17 0.58 -1.61
N ASN A 97 3.54 0.58 -2.79
CA ASN A 97 3.82 1.60 -3.81
C ASN A 97 3.22 2.98 -3.49
N PHE A 98 2.29 3.10 -2.54
CA PHE A 98 1.78 4.43 -2.16
C PHE A 98 2.86 5.34 -1.58
N SER A 99 3.95 4.78 -1.03
CA SER A 99 5.15 5.53 -0.63
C SER A 99 5.86 6.25 -1.79
N ARG A 100 5.48 5.98 -3.04
CA ARG A 100 6.02 6.57 -4.26
C ARG A 100 5.02 7.49 -4.96
N ALA A 101 3.94 7.86 -4.28
CA ALA A 101 2.98 8.81 -4.82
C ALA A 101 3.65 10.19 -4.97
N GLU A 102 3.48 10.80 -6.14
CA GLU A 102 3.81 12.21 -6.37
C GLU A 102 2.60 13.08 -5.97
N ASP A 103 2.78 14.40 -5.89
CA ASP A 103 1.78 15.34 -5.36
C ASP A 103 0.40 15.19 -6.00
N ASP A 104 0.31 15.00 -7.32
CA ASP A 104 -0.97 14.81 -8.03
C ASP A 104 -1.70 13.52 -7.64
N ALA A 105 -0.93 12.45 -7.42
CA ALA A 105 -1.46 11.17 -6.96
C ALA A 105 -1.84 11.25 -5.47
N VAL A 106 -1.09 11.97 -4.64
CA VAL A 106 -1.43 12.22 -3.23
C VAL A 106 -2.75 12.97 -3.14
N ASP A 107 -2.90 14.07 -3.88
CA ASP A 107 -4.13 14.87 -3.92
C ASP A 107 -5.33 14.04 -4.35
N ARG A 108 -5.17 13.21 -5.40
CA ARG A 108 -6.24 12.30 -5.85
C ARG A 108 -6.60 11.26 -4.78
N ILE A 109 -5.59 10.59 -4.20
CA ILE A 109 -5.81 9.56 -3.17
C ILE A 109 -6.54 10.16 -1.97
N LEU A 110 -6.07 11.29 -1.45
CA LEU A 110 -6.67 11.93 -0.28
C LEU A 110 -8.03 12.57 -0.59
N GLY A 111 -8.22 13.13 -1.79
CA GLY A 111 -9.51 13.63 -2.24
C GLY A 111 -10.57 12.53 -2.37
N ASP A 112 -10.18 11.36 -2.88
CA ASP A 112 -11.10 10.25 -3.06
C ASP A 112 -11.42 9.50 -1.75
N LEU A 113 -10.43 9.37 -0.86
CA LEU A 113 -10.56 8.63 0.41
C LEU A 113 -11.02 9.50 1.59
N GLY A 114 -10.87 10.83 1.51
CA GLY A 114 -11.07 11.77 2.61
C GLY A 114 -9.77 12.01 3.39
N ALA A 115 -9.20 13.20 3.27
CA ALA A 115 -7.92 13.55 3.88
C ALA A 115 -8.02 13.58 5.41
N GLU A 116 -9.13 14.11 5.94
CA GLU A 116 -9.40 14.30 7.36
C GLU A 116 -9.56 13.01 8.15
N ARG A 117 -9.96 11.93 7.47
CA ARG A 117 -10.15 10.59 8.05
C ARG A 117 -9.00 9.63 7.76
N THR A 118 -8.02 10.04 6.96
CA THR A 118 -6.92 9.17 6.53
C THR A 118 -5.73 9.26 7.49
N HIS A 119 -5.36 8.13 8.07
CA HIS A 119 -4.19 7.94 8.91
C HIS A 119 -3.13 7.16 8.15
N VAL A 120 -1.98 7.77 7.89
CA VAL A 120 -0.90 7.14 7.12
C VAL A 120 0.02 6.33 8.04
N VAL A 121 0.31 5.09 7.66
CA VAL A 121 1.35 4.26 8.28
C VAL A 121 2.48 4.03 7.30
N TYR A 122 3.65 4.51 7.68
CA TYR A 122 4.92 4.25 7.01
C TYR A 122 5.81 3.40 7.92
N VAL A 123 6.44 2.38 7.35
CA VAL A 123 7.31 1.45 8.08
C VAL A 123 8.76 1.79 7.79
N ALA A 124 9.52 2.17 8.82
CA ALA A 124 10.96 2.35 8.70
C ALA A 124 11.69 1.01 8.89
N ARG A 125 12.70 0.75 8.06
CA ARG A 125 13.62 -0.38 8.21
C ARG A 125 15.04 0.13 8.07
N ARG A 126 15.98 -0.44 8.83
CA ARG A 126 17.40 -0.05 8.78
C ARG A 126 17.93 -0.05 7.34
N LEU A 127 18.64 1.01 6.97
CA LEU A 127 19.16 1.23 5.61
C LEU A 127 20.10 0.11 5.17
N ASP A 128 20.93 -0.41 6.07
CA ASP A 128 21.85 -1.53 5.82
C ASP A 128 21.12 -2.84 5.47
N LYS A 129 19.79 -2.93 5.70
CA LYS A 129 18.95 -4.04 5.28
C LYS A 129 18.11 -3.71 4.04
N VAL A 130 17.66 -2.47 3.89
CA VAL A 130 16.84 -2.05 2.76
C VAL A 130 17.66 -1.99 1.47
N LEU A 131 18.84 -1.35 1.49
CA LEU A 131 19.65 -1.13 0.30
C LEU A 131 20.10 -2.43 -0.39
N PRO A 132 20.69 -3.42 0.32
CA PRO A 132 21.05 -4.69 -0.31
C PRO A 132 19.82 -5.43 -0.83
N SER A 133 18.69 -5.34 -0.12
CA SER A 133 17.47 -6.02 -0.52
C SER A 133 16.85 -5.41 -1.77
N HIS A 134 16.96 -4.09 -1.95
CA HIS A 134 16.52 -3.40 -3.16
C HIS A 134 17.44 -3.69 -4.35
N TRP A 135 18.75 -3.71 -4.14
CA TRP A 135 19.72 -4.17 -5.13
C TRP A 135 19.42 -5.60 -5.61
N GLN A 136 19.13 -6.53 -4.69
CA GLN A 136 18.77 -7.92 -5.04
C GLN A 136 17.52 -8.03 -5.92
N GLU A 137 16.56 -7.10 -5.85
CA GLU A 137 15.42 -7.10 -6.78
C GLU A 137 15.84 -6.79 -8.21
N HIS A 138 16.88 -5.97 -8.40
CA HIS A 138 17.43 -5.69 -9.72
C HIS A 138 18.18 -6.91 -10.27
N VAL A 139 18.92 -7.63 -9.43
CA VAL A 139 19.56 -8.90 -9.80
C VAL A 139 18.52 -9.93 -10.24
N LYS A 140 17.41 -10.07 -9.50
CA LYS A 140 16.27 -10.93 -9.91
C LYS A 140 15.64 -10.48 -11.23
N ALA A 141 15.69 -9.18 -11.53
CA ALA A 141 15.27 -8.60 -12.80
C ALA A 141 16.39 -8.62 -13.86
N TRP A 142 17.36 -9.53 -13.71
CA TRP A 142 18.46 -9.78 -14.65
C TRP A 142 19.39 -8.58 -14.89
N ARG A 143 19.43 -7.63 -13.96
CA ARG A 143 20.45 -6.57 -13.99
C ARG A 143 21.77 -7.11 -13.42
N THR A 144 22.88 -6.67 -14.01
CA THR A 144 24.22 -7.23 -13.75
C THR A 144 25.17 -6.27 -13.03
N PHE A 145 24.71 -5.08 -12.64
CA PHE A 145 25.54 -4.12 -11.91
C PHE A 145 25.84 -4.60 -10.48
N SER A 146 27.04 -4.30 -9.99
CA SER A 146 27.47 -4.67 -8.64
C SER A 146 26.70 -3.91 -7.56
N TYR A 147 26.83 -4.32 -6.31
CA TYR A 147 26.24 -3.57 -5.19
C TYR A 147 26.89 -2.19 -5.04
N GLU A 148 28.19 -2.07 -5.28
CA GLU A 148 28.91 -0.80 -5.27
C GLU A 148 28.39 0.15 -6.36
N ASP A 149 28.24 -0.32 -7.60
CA ASP A 149 27.66 0.46 -8.69
C ASP A 149 26.24 0.94 -8.38
N TYR A 150 25.46 0.14 -7.65
CA TYR A 150 24.11 0.48 -7.23
C TYR A 150 24.08 1.61 -6.19
N LEU A 151 25.05 1.66 -5.28
CA LEU A 151 25.12 2.69 -4.24
C LEU A 151 25.52 4.07 -4.78
N HIS A 152 26.13 4.12 -5.96
CA HIS A 152 26.60 5.36 -6.61
C HIS A 152 25.66 5.87 -7.72
N ARG A 153 24.45 5.32 -7.84
CA ARG A 153 23.41 5.78 -8.76
C ARG A 153 22.35 6.59 -8.03
#